data_AF-Q9AGF6-F1
#
_entry.id   AF-Q9AGF6-F1
#
_cell.length_a   1.000
_cell.length_b   1.000
_cell.length_c   1.000
_cell.angle_alpha   90.00
_cell.angle_beta   90.00
_cell.angle_gamma   90.00
#
_symmetry.space_group_name_H-M   'P 1'
#
loop_
_entity.id
_entity.type
_entity.pdbx_description
1 polymer ?
#
loop_
_entity_poly.entity_id
_entity_poly.type
_entity_poly.pdbx_seq_one_letter_code
_entity_poly.pdbx_strand_id
1 'polypeptide(L)'
;MPLLTIGDQFPAYELDRVIAGDLSKVDAKQPGDYFTTVTSEDHAGKWRVVFFWPKDFTFVCPTEIATFGKLNDEFEDRDAQVLGVSIDSEFVHFNWRAQHEDLKNLPFPMLSDIKRELSLATGVLNADGVADRATFIVDPNNEIQFVSVTAGSVGRNVEEVLRVLDALQSDELCACNWRKGDPTLNATELLKASA
;
A
#
# COMPACT_ATOMS: atom_id res chain seq x y z
N MET A 1 -17.80 -3.74 8.88
CA MET A 1 -17.17 -5.05 9.13
C MET A 1 -15.97 -4.83 10.03
N PRO A 2 -15.56 -5.79 10.87
CA PRO A 2 -14.30 -5.67 11.59
C PRO A 2 -13.13 -5.61 10.61
N LEU A 3 -12.04 -4.98 11.03
CA LEU A 3 -10.78 -4.92 10.28
C LEU A 3 -10.25 -6.35 10.04
N LEU A 4 -9.85 -6.66 8.80
CA LEU A 4 -9.12 -7.89 8.50
C LEU A 4 -7.75 -7.87 9.18
N THR A 5 -7.29 -9.04 9.61
CA THR A 5 -6.08 -9.18 10.42
C THR A 5 -5.10 -10.19 9.84
N ILE A 6 -4.01 -10.42 10.56
CA ILE A 6 -2.95 -11.36 10.19
C ILE A 6 -3.53 -12.76 9.97
N GLY A 7 -3.18 -13.38 8.84
CA GLY A 7 -3.67 -14.71 8.44
C GLY A 7 -4.98 -14.69 7.64
N ASP A 8 -5.69 -13.55 7.58
CA ASP A 8 -6.87 -13.43 6.73
C ASP A 8 -6.47 -13.27 5.26
N GLN A 9 -7.35 -13.71 4.36
CA GLN A 9 -7.19 -13.51 2.92
C GLN A 9 -7.57 -12.08 2.54
N PHE A 10 -6.73 -11.38 1.78
CA PHE A 10 -7.07 -10.06 1.28
C PHE A 10 -8.22 -10.16 0.26
N PRO A 11 -9.23 -9.28 0.30
CA PRO A 11 -10.39 -9.40 -0.59
C PRO A 11 -10.01 -9.27 -2.06
N ALA A 12 -10.70 -10.03 -2.91
CA ALA A 12 -10.64 -9.80 -4.35
C ALA A 12 -11.18 -8.41 -4.71
N TYR A 13 -10.62 -7.80 -5.75
CA TYR A 13 -11.05 -6.50 -6.24
C TYR A 13 -10.85 -6.39 -7.74
N GLU A 14 -11.64 -5.53 -8.36
CA GLU A 14 -11.54 -5.09 -9.74
C GLU A 14 -11.90 -3.60 -9.74
N LEU A 15 -10.89 -2.73 -9.81
CA LEU A 15 -11.05 -1.29 -9.62
C LEU A 15 -10.41 -0.51 -10.78
N ASP A 16 -11.03 0.61 -11.13
CA ASP A 16 -10.39 1.56 -12.04
C ASP A 16 -9.25 2.28 -11.33
N ARG A 17 -8.18 2.54 -12.08
CA ARG A 17 -6.99 3.21 -11.56
C ARG A 17 -6.46 4.25 -12.53
N VAL A 18 -5.79 5.27 -11.97
CA VAL A 18 -4.90 6.14 -12.74
C VAL A 18 -3.57 5.44 -12.95
N ILE A 19 -3.10 5.39 -14.19
CA ILE A 19 -1.82 4.73 -14.55
C ILE A 19 -0.63 5.35 -13.81
N ALA A 20 0.36 4.53 -13.48
CA ALA A 20 1.62 4.97 -12.87
C ALA A 20 2.48 5.82 -13.83
N GLY A 21 3.46 6.53 -13.27
CA GLY A 21 4.46 7.31 -14.00
C GLY A 21 4.05 8.76 -14.26
N ASP A 22 4.91 9.52 -14.95
CA ASP A 22 4.67 10.93 -15.28
C ASP A 22 3.50 11.08 -16.28
N LEU A 23 2.36 11.58 -15.80
CA LEU A 23 1.15 11.75 -16.61
C LEU A 23 1.38 12.66 -17.83
N SER A 24 2.38 13.56 -17.79
CA SER A 24 2.67 14.44 -18.93
C SER A 24 3.46 13.77 -20.07
N LYS A 25 3.95 12.55 -19.84
CA LYS A 25 4.69 11.74 -20.84
C LYS A 25 3.84 10.64 -21.47
N VAL A 26 2.59 10.50 -21.05
CA VAL A 26 1.65 9.53 -21.60
C VAL A 26 1.22 9.99 -22.98
N ASP A 27 1.36 9.13 -24.01
CA ASP A 27 0.83 9.36 -25.36
C ASP A 27 -0.70 9.14 -25.36
N ALA A 28 -1.42 9.99 -24.62
CA ALA A 28 -2.87 9.92 -24.50
C ALA A 28 -3.55 10.53 -25.72
N LYS A 29 -4.21 9.69 -26.51
CA LYS A 29 -5.02 10.08 -27.69
C LYS A 29 -6.46 10.38 -27.29
N GLN A 30 -6.90 9.85 -26.17
CA GLN A 30 -8.23 10.06 -25.58
C GLN A 30 -8.15 10.06 -24.05
N PRO A 31 -9.13 10.67 -23.34
CA PRO A 31 -9.12 10.72 -21.87
C PRO A 31 -9.00 9.35 -21.20
N GLY A 32 -9.55 8.29 -21.83
CA GLY A 32 -9.49 6.92 -21.34
C GLY A 32 -8.08 6.36 -21.22
N ASP A 33 -7.08 6.90 -21.93
CA ASP A 33 -5.72 6.33 -21.94
C ASP A 33 -4.96 6.55 -20.62
N TYR A 34 -5.47 7.41 -19.74
CA TYR A 34 -4.95 7.59 -18.37
C TYR A 34 -5.49 6.59 -17.36
N PHE A 35 -6.50 5.81 -17.77
CA PHE A 35 -7.24 4.94 -16.87
C PHE A 35 -7.18 3.51 -17.37
N THR A 36 -6.96 2.60 -16.43
CA THR A 36 -7.03 1.16 -16.69
C THR A 36 -7.70 0.49 -15.52
N THR A 37 -8.29 -0.67 -15.72
CA THR A 37 -8.76 -1.52 -14.63
C THR A 37 -7.58 -2.33 -14.06
N VAL A 38 -7.55 -2.52 -12.75
CA VAL A 38 -6.62 -3.42 -12.06
C VAL A 38 -7.39 -4.42 -11.21
N THR A 39 -6.97 -5.67 -11.27
CA THR A 39 -7.56 -6.77 -10.50
C THR A 39 -6.62 -7.26 -9.40
N SER A 40 -7.17 -7.97 -8.41
CA SER A 40 -6.36 -8.66 -7.39
C SER A 40 -5.40 -9.72 -7.97
N GLU A 41 -5.59 -10.14 -9.23
CA GLU A 41 -4.79 -11.16 -9.90
C GLU A 41 -3.61 -10.58 -10.69
N ASP A 42 -3.62 -9.28 -11.01
CA ASP A 42 -2.62 -8.63 -11.87
C ASP A 42 -1.18 -8.65 -11.31
N HIS A 43 -1.06 -8.91 -10.01
CA HIS A 43 0.20 -8.94 -9.28
C HIS A 43 0.47 -10.31 -8.65
N ALA A 44 0.01 -11.39 -9.28
CA ALA A 44 0.27 -12.75 -8.84
C ALA A 44 1.78 -13.02 -8.67
N GLY A 45 2.15 -13.69 -7.57
CA GLY A 45 3.54 -14.00 -7.24
C GLY A 45 4.32 -12.86 -6.59
N LYS A 46 3.74 -11.66 -6.48
CA LYS A 46 4.36 -10.51 -5.78
C LYS A 46 3.71 -10.26 -4.44
N TRP A 47 4.48 -9.67 -3.53
CA TRP A 47 3.92 -9.03 -2.34
C TRP A 47 3.11 -7.79 -2.76
N ARG A 48 2.08 -7.44 -2.00
CA ARG A 48 1.32 -6.20 -2.21
C ARG A 48 1.30 -5.37 -0.95
N VAL A 49 1.75 -4.12 -1.08
CA VAL A 49 1.65 -3.10 -0.04
C VAL A 49 0.46 -2.20 -0.38
N VAL A 50 -0.69 -2.50 0.21
CA VAL A 50 -1.95 -1.79 -0.06
C VAL A 50 -2.19 -0.77 1.02
N PHE A 51 -2.24 0.50 0.65
CA PHE A 51 -2.42 1.58 1.62
C PHE A 51 -3.64 2.43 1.28
N PHE A 52 -4.47 2.66 2.29
CA PHE A 52 -5.70 3.41 2.19
C PHE A 52 -5.52 4.84 2.71
N TRP A 53 -6.24 5.80 2.14
CA TRP A 53 -6.39 7.14 2.73
C TRP A 53 -7.83 7.64 2.63
N PRO A 54 -8.21 8.64 3.46
CA PRO A 54 -9.62 9.04 3.55
C PRO A 54 -10.12 9.79 2.32
N LYS A 55 -9.38 10.82 1.88
CA LYS A 55 -9.78 11.75 0.83
C LYS A 55 -8.58 12.36 0.12
N ASP A 56 -8.70 12.50 -1.18
CA ASP A 56 -7.85 13.35 -2.03
C ASP A 56 -7.97 14.84 -1.65
N PHE A 57 -7.01 15.64 -2.07
CA PHE A 57 -6.94 17.09 -1.79
C PHE A 57 -6.94 17.45 -0.30
N THR A 58 -6.41 16.56 0.55
CA THR A 58 -6.20 16.82 1.99
C THR A 58 -4.71 16.97 2.33
N PHE A 59 -4.39 17.45 3.54
CA PHE A 59 -3.05 17.97 3.87
C PHE A 59 -1.99 16.91 4.22
N VAL A 60 -2.40 15.75 4.76
CA VAL A 60 -1.46 14.71 5.23
C VAL A 60 -1.15 13.70 4.12
N CYS A 61 -2.11 13.45 3.24
CA CYS A 61 -2.00 12.39 2.24
C CYS A 61 -0.90 12.62 1.18
N PRO A 62 -0.62 13.85 0.67
CA PRO A 62 0.40 14.05 -0.35
C PRO A 62 1.79 13.65 0.10
N THR A 63 2.15 13.94 1.36
CA THR A 63 3.48 13.63 1.88
C THR A 63 3.68 12.12 2.01
N GLU A 64 2.66 11.38 2.44
CA GLU A 64 2.69 9.92 2.52
C GLU A 64 2.79 9.28 1.14
N ILE A 65 1.89 9.66 0.22
CA ILE A 65 1.83 9.10 -1.14
C ILE A 65 3.13 9.39 -1.89
N ALA A 66 3.66 10.61 -1.78
CA ALA A 66 4.95 10.96 -2.37
C ALA A 66 6.13 10.21 -1.76
N THR A 67 6.09 9.90 -0.46
CA THR A 67 7.15 9.12 0.20
C THR A 67 7.12 7.66 -0.24
N PHE A 68 5.93 7.05 -0.38
CA PHE A 68 5.80 5.76 -1.06
C PHE A 68 6.36 5.81 -2.49
N GLY A 69 6.19 6.95 -3.18
CA GLY A 69 6.69 7.10 -4.54
C GLY A 69 8.22 7.16 -4.59
N LYS A 70 8.83 7.89 -3.66
CA LYS A 70 10.30 7.99 -3.54
C LYS A 70 10.96 6.67 -3.18
N LEU A 71 10.28 5.84 -2.38
CA LEU A 71 10.78 4.54 -1.94
C LEU A 71 10.27 3.38 -2.80
N ASN A 72 9.59 3.65 -3.92
CA ASN A 72 9.00 2.61 -4.74
C ASN A 72 10.03 1.61 -5.27
N ASP A 73 11.19 2.07 -5.69
CA ASP A 73 12.28 1.21 -6.18
C ASP A 73 12.72 0.20 -5.10
N GLU A 74 12.72 0.61 -3.82
CA GLU A 74 13.02 -0.30 -2.71
C GLU A 74 11.94 -1.39 -2.53
N PHE A 75 10.67 -1.08 -2.80
CA PHE A 75 9.61 -2.08 -2.80
C PHE A 75 9.71 -3.00 -4.02
N GLU A 76 10.03 -2.46 -5.19
CA GLU A 76 10.22 -3.25 -6.42
C GLU A 76 11.40 -4.23 -6.31
N ASP A 77 12.52 -3.81 -5.70
CA ASP A 77 13.69 -4.65 -5.42
C ASP A 77 13.37 -5.84 -4.47
N ARG A 78 12.21 -5.80 -3.82
CA ARG A 78 11.69 -6.81 -2.90
C ARG A 78 10.50 -7.58 -3.50
N ASP A 79 10.31 -7.52 -4.81
CA ASP A 79 9.17 -8.13 -5.48
C ASP A 79 7.81 -7.70 -4.88
N ALA A 80 7.71 -6.44 -4.41
CA ALA A 80 6.52 -5.89 -3.81
C ALA A 80 5.91 -4.77 -4.68
N GLN A 81 4.61 -4.87 -4.92
CA GLN A 81 3.82 -3.85 -5.59
C GLN A 81 3.16 -2.93 -4.56
N VAL A 82 3.45 -1.63 -4.64
CA VAL A 82 2.73 -0.61 -3.89
C VAL A 82 1.40 -0.30 -4.60
N LEU A 83 0.30 -0.26 -3.86
CA LEU A 83 -1.05 0.08 -4.36
C LEU A 83 -1.68 1.12 -3.44
N GLY A 84 -1.99 2.28 -3.99
CA GLY A 84 -2.71 3.32 -3.26
C GLY A 84 -4.22 3.23 -3.51
N VAL A 85 -5.04 3.27 -2.45
CA VAL A 85 -6.50 3.16 -2.55
C VAL A 85 -7.20 4.28 -1.79
N SER A 86 -8.25 4.84 -2.39
CA SER A 86 -9.25 5.61 -1.65
C SER A 86 -10.63 5.42 -2.27
N ILE A 87 -11.65 6.06 -1.69
CA ILE A 87 -13.01 6.04 -2.20
C ILE A 87 -13.29 7.12 -3.28
N ASP A 88 -12.32 7.98 -3.57
CA ASP A 88 -12.43 9.01 -4.61
C ASP A 88 -12.46 8.38 -6.00
N SER A 89 -13.05 9.08 -6.98
CA SER A 89 -13.08 8.58 -8.37
C SER A 89 -11.70 8.68 -9.02
N GLU A 90 -11.47 7.86 -10.04
CA GLU A 90 -10.29 7.89 -10.89
C GLU A 90 -10.05 9.28 -11.51
N PHE A 91 -11.12 10.03 -11.82
CA PHE A 91 -11.02 11.41 -12.30
C PHE A 91 -10.48 12.38 -11.24
N VAL A 92 -10.87 12.19 -9.97
CA VAL A 92 -10.37 12.98 -8.84
C VAL A 92 -8.89 12.68 -8.63
N HIS A 93 -8.50 11.40 -8.67
CA HIS A 93 -7.10 10.96 -8.63
C HIS A 93 -6.26 11.59 -9.75
N PHE A 94 -6.76 11.54 -10.99
CA PHE A 94 -6.08 12.13 -12.14
C PHE A 94 -5.87 13.63 -11.94
N ASN A 95 -6.92 14.35 -11.55
CA ASN A 95 -6.84 15.79 -11.35
C ASN A 95 -5.88 16.14 -10.21
N TRP A 96 -5.86 15.36 -9.13
CA TRP A 96 -4.96 15.60 -8.00
C TRP A 96 -3.50 15.40 -8.40
N ARG A 97 -3.19 14.31 -9.11
CA ARG A 97 -1.85 14.04 -9.65
C ARG A 97 -1.41 15.06 -10.68
N ALA A 98 -2.31 15.55 -11.53
CA ALA A 98 -2.00 16.55 -12.53
C ALA A 98 -1.69 17.93 -11.92
N GLN A 99 -2.29 18.27 -10.79
CA GLN A 99 -2.18 19.59 -10.16
C GLN A 99 -1.17 19.66 -9.00
N HIS A 100 -0.84 18.52 -8.37
CA HIS A 100 0.07 18.48 -7.22
C HIS A 100 1.47 18.01 -7.63
N GLU A 101 2.48 18.86 -7.48
CA GLU A 101 3.85 18.59 -7.96
C GLU A 101 4.42 17.27 -7.43
N ASP A 102 4.24 16.99 -6.12
CA ASP A 102 4.74 15.76 -5.50
C ASP A 102 4.06 14.47 -6.01
N LEU A 103 2.88 14.56 -6.63
CA LEU A 103 2.08 13.40 -7.06
C LEU A 103 2.14 13.17 -8.58
N LYS A 104 2.73 14.10 -9.31
CA LYS A 104 2.80 14.08 -10.78
C LYS A 104 3.51 12.83 -11.31
N ASN A 105 4.61 12.45 -10.65
CA ASN A 105 5.50 11.37 -11.09
C ASN A 105 5.37 10.10 -10.25
N LEU A 106 4.22 9.85 -9.61
CA LEU A 106 4.04 8.65 -8.78
C LEU A 106 4.26 7.37 -9.60
N PRO A 107 5.17 6.49 -9.16
CA PRO A 107 5.55 5.28 -9.89
C PRO A 107 4.60 4.10 -9.67
N PHE A 108 3.54 4.29 -8.89
CA PHE A 108 2.54 3.25 -8.61
C PHE A 108 1.12 3.76 -8.92
N PRO A 109 0.15 2.85 -9.11
CA PRO A 109 -1.21 3.23 -9.45
C PRO A 109 -2.03 3.71 -8.24
N MET A 110 -2.96 4.63 -8.49
CA MET A 110 -4.00 5.04 -7.53
C MET A 110 -5.34 4.44 -7.95
N LEU A 111 -5.88 3.57 -7.10
CA LEU A 111 -7.09 2.80 -7.30
C LEU A 111 -8.29 3.54 -6.72
N SER A 112 -9.36 3.58 -7.50
CA SER A 112 -10.64 4.15 -7.13
C SER A 112 -11.59 3.08 -6.60
N ASP A 113 -11.80 3.05 -5.30
CA ASP A 113 -12.84 2.25 -4.64
C ASP A 113 -14.15 3.04 -4.55
N ILE A 114 -14.64 3.54 -5.69
CA ILE A 114 -15.81 4.42 -5.76
C ILE A 114 -17.09 3.77 -5.19
N LYS A 115 -17.19 2.43 -5.29
CA LYS A 115 -18.28 1.63 -4.73
C LYS A 115 -18.09 1.32 -3.24
N ARG A 116 -16.91 1.59 -2.68
CA ARG A 116 -16.52 1.35 -1.27
C ARG A 116 -16.52 -0.13 -0.90
N GLU A 117 -16.52 -1.01 -1.90
CA GLU A 117 -16.64 -2.46 -1.71
C GLU A 117 -15.37 -3.02 -1.09
N LEU A 118 -14.20 -2.57 -1.56
CA LEU A 118 -12.91 -3.01 -1.03
C LEU A 118 -12.67 -2.45 0.38
N SER A 119 -12.98 -1.17 0.61
CA SER A 119 -12.85 -0.53 1.92
C SER A 119 -13.77 -1.17 2.95
N LEU A 120 -14.98 -1.56 2.54
CA LEU A 120 -15.90 -2.29 3.40
C LEU A 120 -15.38 -3.70 3.70
N ALA A 121 -14.96 -4.44 2.66
CA ALA A 121 -14.48 -5.82 2.75
C ALA A 121 -13.23 -5.97 3.62
N THR A 122 -12.33 -5.00 3.57
CA THR A 122 -11.12 -4.95 4.42
C THR A 122 -11.40 -4.44 5.84
N GLY A 123 -12.59 -3.89 6.07
CA GLY A 123 -13.00 -3.31 7.36
C GLY A 123 -12.38 -1.96 7.67
N VAL A 124 -11.82 -1.25 6.68
CA VAL A 124 -11.22 0.08 6.85
C VAL A 124 -12.22 1.22 6.64
N LEU A 125 -13.41 0.95 6.09
CA LEU A 125 -14.44 1.97 5.90
C LEU A 125 -14.98 2.42 7.26
N ASN A 126 -14.83 3.70 7.57
CA ASN A 126 -15.24 4.29 8.84
C ASN A 126 -16.66 4.91 8.77
N ALA A 127 -17.12 5.44 9.92
CA ALA A 127 -18.46 5.99 10.07
C ALA A 127 -18.72 7.24 9.20
N ASP A 128 -17.68 7.94 8.75
CA ASP A 128 -17.79 9.10 7.86
C ASP A 128 -17.93 8.70 6.38
N GLY A 129 -17.93 7.39 6.08
CA GLY A 129 -18.07 6.85 4.73
C GLY A 129 -16.80 6.94 3.89
N VAL A 130 -15.63 7.04 4.54
CA VAL A 130 -14.31 7.05 3.91
C VAL A 130 -13.41 5.97 4.53
N ALA A 131 -12.29 5.66 3.87
CA ALA A 131 -11.34 4.72 4.42
C ALA A 131 -10.51 5.36 5.55
N ASP A 132 -10.27 4.62 6.63
CA ASP A 132 -9.25 4.96 7.61
C ASP A 132 -7.85 4.88 6.98
N ARG A 133 -6.86 5.52 7.64
CA ARG A 133 -5.45 5.42 7.22
C ARG A 133 -4.90 4.05 7.59
N ALA A 134 -5.16 3.08 6.73
CA ALA A 134 -4.74 1.70 6.87
C ALA A 134 -3.59 1.37 5.91
N THR A 135 -2.74 0.44 6.30
CA THR A 135 -1.70 -0.17 5.45
C THR A 135 -1.72 -1.66 5.68
N PHE A 136 -1.76 -2.43 4.60
CA PHE A 136 -1.66 -3.88 4.58
C PHE A 136 -0.40 -4.29 3.83
N ILE A 137 0.31 -5.29 4.35
CA ILE A 137 1.28 -6.07 3.57
C ILE A 137 0.66 -7.45 3.35
N VAL A 138 0.47 -7.80 2.09
CA VAL A 138 -0.14 -9.05 1.66
C VAL A 138 0.90 -9.86 0.91
N ASP A 139 1.03 -11.13 1.24
CA ASP A 139 2.01 -12.01 0.62
C ASP A 139 1.56 -12.53 -0.76
N PRO A 140 2.45 -13.24 -1.49
CA PRO A 140 2.12 -13.85 -2.79
C PRO A 140 0.98 -14.91 -2.75
N ASN A 141 0.64 -15.43 -1.56
CA ASN A 141 -0.46 -16.36 -1.34
C ASN A 141 -1.77 -15.65 -0.96
N ASN A 142 -1.82 -14.32 -1.11
CA ASN A 142 -2.97 -13.47 -0.78
C ASN A 142 -3.29 -13.40 0.72
N GLU A 143 -2.36 -13.80 1.59
CA GLU A 143 -2.52 -13.72 3.04
C GLU A 143 -1.99 -12.40 3.61
N ILE A 144 -2.72 -11.80 4.54
CA ILE A 144 -2.32 -10.58 5.24
C ILE A 144 -1.23 -10.93 6.27
N GLN A 145 -0.05 -10.35 6.10
CA GLN A 145 1.10 -10.52 7.00
C GLN A 145 1.34 -9.31 7.91
N PHE A 146 0.77 -8.16 7.56
CA PHE A 146 0.81 -6.96 8.39
C PHE A 146 -0.43 -6.11 8.14
N VAL A 147 -0.97 -5.53 9.22
CA VAL A 147 -1.96 -4.46 9.16
C VAL A 147 -1.62 -3.37 10.17
N SER A 148 -1.71 -2.12 9.76
CA SER A 148 -1.57 -0.96 10.64
C SER A 148 -2.61 0.09 10.29
N VAL A 149 -3.31 0.61 11.30
CA VAL A 149 -4.37 1.62 11.14
C VAL A 149 -4.11 2.76 12.10
N THR A 150 -4.18 3.99 11.60
CA THR A 150 -3.94 5.19 12.41
C THR A 150 -5.11 6.17 12.33
N ALA A 151 -5.48 6.74 13.48
CA ALA A 151 -6.58 7.67 13.57
C ALA A 151 -6.23 9.08 13.03
N GLY A 152 -7.22 9.72 12.41
CA GLY A 152 -7.20 11.15 12.13
C GLY A 152 -6.11 11.60 11.14
N SER A 153 -5.21 12.45 11.62
CA SER A 153 -4.23 13.18 10.80
C SER A 153 -2.77 12.80 11.10
N VAL A 154 -2.56 11.64 11.73
CA VAL A 154 -1.20 11.12 11.95
C VAL A 154 -0.71 10.49 10.65
N GLY A 155 0.41 10.99 10.14
CA GLY A 155 1.07 10.45 8.96
C GLY A 155 1.79 9.13 9.26
N ARG A 156 1.79 8.23 8.27
CA ARG A 156 2.51 6.95 8.27
C ARG A 156 4.01 7.16 8.17
N ASN A 157 4.74 6.20 8.72
CA ASN A 157 6.15 6.03 8.46
C ASN A 157 6.35 4.96 7.38
N VAL A 158 6.68 5.36 6.15
CA VAL A 158 6.89 4.43 5.02
C VAL A 158 8.13 3.56 5.23
N GLU A 159 9.17 4.06 5.92
CA GLU A 159 10.35 3.26 6.25
C GLU A 159 10.01 2.11 7.19
N GLU A 160 9.03 2.27 8.08
CA GLU A 160 8.57 1.17 8.94
C GLU A 160 7.86 0.09 8.11
N VAL A 161 7.05 0.48 7.12
CA VAL A 161 6.41 -0.47 6.20
C VAL A 161 7.47 -1.26 5.43
N LEU A 162 8.50 -0.59 4.93
CA LEU A 162 9.63 -1.23 4.24
C LEU A 162 10.41 -2.16 5.18
N ARG A 163 10.67 -1.73 6.42
CA ARG A 163 11.36 -2.54 7.44
C ARG A 163 10.59 -3.80 7.79
N VAL A 164 9.26 -3.70 7.93
CA VAL A 164 8.40 -4.87 8.18
C VAL A 164 8.41 -5.80 6.97
N LEU A 165 8.33 -5.28 5.75
CA LEU A 165 8.45 -6.09 4.53
C LEU A 165 9.79 -6.85 4.48
N ASP A 166 10.91 -6.16 4.75
CA ASP A 166 12.23 -6.78 4.83
C ASP A 166 12.27 -7.92 5.85
N ALA A 167 11.69 -7.72 7.03
CA ALA A 167 11.66 -8.72 8.09
C ALA A 167 10.81 -9.94 7.68
N LEU A 168 9.62 -9.69 7.09
CA LEU A 168 8.70 -10.74 6.64
C LEU A 168 9.30 -11.61 5.52
N GLN A 169 10.13 -11.04 4.65
CA GLN A 169 10.79 -11.78 3.57
C GLN A 169 12.07 -12.51 4.00
N SER A 170 12.59 -12.22 5.19
CA SER A 170 13.82 -12.84 5.66
C SER A 170 13.65 -14.30 6.11
N ASP A 171 12.42 -14.74 6.39
CA ASP A 171 12.07 -16.04 7.02
C ASP A 171 12.81 -16.32 8.36
N GLU A 172 13.43 -15.29 8.95
CA GLU A 172 14.28 -15.39 10.14
C GLU A 172 13.67 -14.64 11.33
N LEU A 173 14.12 -14.99 12.55
CA LEU A 173 13.68 -14.29 13.76
C LEU A 173 14.33 -12.90 13.84
N CYS A 174 13.60 -11.88 13.40
CA CYS A 174 14.03 -10.49 13.49
C CYS A 174 13.81 -9.94 14.90
N ALA A 175 14.87 -9.40 15.51
CA ALA A 175 14.77 -8.74 16.81
C ALA A 175 13.99 -7.41 16.75
N CYS A 176 13.64 -6.86 17.91
CA CYS A 176 13.06 -5.52 17.99
C CYS A 176 13.99 -4.48 17.33
N ASN A 177 13.42 -3.58 16.53
CA ASN A 177 14.13 -2.57 15.72
C ASN A 177 15.08 -3.11 14.64
N TRP A 178 14.99 -4.40 14.28
CA TRP A 178 15.81 -4.99 13.21
C TRP A 178 15.62 -4.24 11.88
N ARG A 179 16.72 -3.94 11.22
CA ARG A 179 16.81 -3.41 9.86
C ARG A 179 17.54 -4.40 8.96
N LYS A 180 17.33 -4.30 7.65
CA LYS A 180 18.05 -5.11 6.66
C LYS A 180 19.56 -5.03 6.89
N GLY A 181 20.18 -6.20 7.09
CA GLY A 181 21.61 -6.35 7.37
C GLY A 181 21.97 -6.52 8.85
N ASP A 182 21.02 -6.29 9.77
CA ASP A 182 21.22 -6.60 11.18
C ASP A 182 21.22 -8.12 11.43
N PRO A 183 21.93 -8.61 12.47
CA PRO A 183 21.93 -10.03 12.81
C PRO A 183 20.53 -10.52 13.22
N THR A 184 20.17 -11.71 12.77
CA THR A 184 18.94 -12.41 13.16
C THR A 184 19.15 -13.23 14.43
N LEU A 185 18.05 -13.58 15.10
CA LEU A 185 18.09 -14.38 16.33
C LEU A 185 18.07 -15.87 16.00
N ASN A 186 19.04 -16.63 16.51
CA ASN A 186 18.98 -18.09 16.43
C ASN A 186 18.28 -18.66 17.67
N ALA A 187 17.04 -19.13 17.51
CA ALA A 187 16.25 -19.71 18.61
C ALA A 187 16.97 -20.86 19.32
N THR A 188 17.70 -21.70 18.57
CA THR A 188 18.41 -22.86 19.13
C THR A 188 19.56 -22.41 20.03
N GLU A 189 20.30 -21.36 19.64
CA GLU A 189 21.39 -20.82 20.45
C GLU A 189 20.89 -20.08 21.69
N LEU A 190 19.80 -19.30 21.55
CA LEU A 190 19.19 -18.59 22.68
C LEU A 190 18.66 -19.56 23.75
N LEU A 191 18.03 -20.66 23.32
CA LEU A 191 17.54 -21.70 24.24
C LEU A 191 18.70 -22.44 24.94
N LYS A 192 19.82 -22.68 24.24
CA LYS A 192 21.02 -23.28 24.84
C LYS A 192 21.71 -22.35 25.85
N ALA A 193 21.72 -21.05 25.61
CA ALA A 193 22.31 -20.06 26.51
C ALA A 193 21.48 -19.82 27.78
N SER A 194 20.21 -20.24 27.78
CA SER A 194 19.25 -20.04 28.88
C SER A 194 19.05 -21.30 29.74
N ALA A 195 19.74 -22.39 29.42
CA ALA A 195 19.72 -23.68 30.14
C ALA A 195 20.99 -23.84 30.97
#